data_AF-X1R8N7-F1
#
_entry.id   AF-X1R8N7-F1
#
_cell.length_a   1.000
_cell.length_b   1.000
_cell.length_c   1.000
_cell.angle_alpha   90.00
_cell.angle_beta   90.00
_cell.angle_gamma   90.00
#
_symmetry.space_group_name_H-M   'P 1'
#
loop_
_entity.id
_entity.type
_entity.pdbx_description
1 polymer ?
#
loop_
_entity_poly.entity_id
_entity_poly.type
_entity_poly.pdbx_seq_one_letter_code
_entity_poly.pdbx_strand_id
1 'polypeptide(L)'
;MGTALQLLPKIQVIDSLVFVKYPDLSKWEYKPELEGLLFFAQLIEELLFNYTIDTYKISTLNLHTLCQELDGTIFDIESGVVRDKAIKPVIEELSDKLISDPVATYLLKDIRDEYISSINKYTALAGIKVKANLLLNQLDKKYLDRTKILLEEVIVDGKRKRDIISLANSFLIELINMGYSSEFIYWESINFFFEASHPPYEIKDTLIIRDYFNIFKNEEL
;
A
#
# COMPACT_ATOMS: atom_id res chain seq x y z
N MET A 1 -7.33 31.53 27.30
CA MET A 1 -8.72 31.19 27.69
C MET A 1 -9.48 30.97 26.39
N GLY A 2 -9.90 29.80 25.93
CA GLY A 2 -9.80 28.42 26.38
C GLY A 2 -10.30 27.55 25.21
N THR A 3 -9.66 26.40 25.00
CA THR A 3 -10.25 25.16 24.47
C THR A 3 -11.23 25.25 23.29
N ALA A 4 -10.71 25.05 22.07
CA ALA A 4 -11.45 24.45 20.95
C ALA A 4 -10.66 23.27 20.33
N LEU A 5 -9.86 22.57 21.15
CA LEU A 5 -9.17 21.31 20.81
C LEU A 5 -10.02 20.08 21.16
N GLN A 6 -11.32 20.26 21.38
CA GLN A 6 -12.24 19.19 21.69
C GLN A 6 -13.07 18.82 20.45
N LEU A 7 -12.97 17.54 20.09
CA LEU A 7 -13.84 16.77 19.21
C LEU A 7 -13.45 16.76 17.73
N LEU A 8 -12.28 16.21 17.43
CA LEU A 8 -12.12 15.44 16.20
C LEU A 8 -12.69 14.04 16.42
N PRO A 9 -13.53 13.52 15.52
CA PRO A 9 -14.05 12.17 15.64
C PRO A 9 -12.89 11.19 15.53
N LYS A 10 -12.57 10.58 16.68
CA LYS A 10 -11.71 9.40 16.79
C LYS A 10 -12.16 8.37 15.77
N ILE A 11 -11.22 7.65 15.18
CA ILE A 11 -11.53 6.33 14.65
C ILE A 11 -11.94 5.48 15.86
N GLN A 12 -13.24 5.36 16.10
CA GLN A 12 -13.82 4.34 16.98
C GLN A 12 -13.73 2.99 16.26
N VAL A 13 -12.52 2.51 16.03
CA VAL A 13 -12.31 1.14 15.61
C VAL A 13 -11.16 0.65 16.48
N ILE A 14 -11.53 -0.29 17.36
CA ILE A 14 -10.66 -1.12 18.23
C ILE A 14 -10.51 -0.60 19.67
N ASP A 15 -11.56 -0.85 20.45
CA ASP A 15 -11.43 -1.09 21.88
C ASP A 15 -10.51 -2.30 22.09
N SER A 16 -9.23 -2.05 22.41
CA SER A 16 -8.50 -2.64 23.54
C SER A 16 -6.97 -2.53 23.36
N LEU A 17 -6.36 -1.73 24.25
CA LEU A 17 -4.97 -1.81 24.73
C LEU A 17 -3.83 -1.68 23.69
N VAL A 18 -3.36 -0.45 23.45
CA VAL A 18 -1.92 -0.09 23.47
C VAL A 18 -1.81 1.37 23.92
N PHE A 19 -0.86 1.69 24.80
CA PHE A 19 -0.49 3.07 25.15
C PHE A 19 0.09 3.78 23.91
N VAL A 20 -0.78 4.32 23.06
CA VAL A 20 -0.37 5.22 21.98
C VAL A 20 -0.10 6.58 22.64
N LYS A 21 1.17 6.99 22.68
CA LYS A 21 1.50 8.40 22.88
C LYS A 21 0.76 9.15 21.78
N TYR A 22 -0.21 9.99 22.15
CA TYR A 22 -1.01 10.73 21.16
C TYR A 22 -0.07 11.44 20.17
N PRO A 23 -0.27 11.26 18.85
CA PRO A 23 0.58 11.91 17.85
C PRO A 23 0.50 13.43 18.04
N ASP A 24 1.64 14.09 17.97
CA ASP A 24 1.69 15.54 18.08
C ASP A 24 1.08 16.15 16.83
N LEU A 25 -0.06 16.82 16.99
CA LEU A 25 -0.79 17.48 15.91
C LEU A 25 -0.40 18.96 15.77
N SER A 26 0.67 19.42 16.43
CA SER A 26 1.13 20.82 16.37
C SER A 26 1.40 21.33 14.96
N LYS A 27 1.77 20.45 14.02
CA LYS A 27 1.93 20.76 12.60
C LYS A 27 0.62 20.98 11.85
N TRP A 28 -0.51 20.49 12.36
CA TRP A 28 -1.75 20.38 11.58
C TRP A 28 -2.65 21.57 11.82
N GLU A 29 -3.02 22.26 10.74
CA GLU A 29 -4.12 23.23 10.77
C GLU A 29 -5.43 22.48 10.54
N TYR A 30 -6.24 22.26 11.59
CA TYR A 30 -7.46 21.46 11.42
C TYR A 30 -8.44 22.08 10.41
N LYS A 31 -8.70 21.32 9.34
CA LYS A 31 -9.64 21.61 8.25
C LYS A 31 -10.31 20.29 7.82
N PRO A 32 -11.64 20.25 7.58
CA PRO A 32 -12.31 19.04 7.11
C PRO A 32 -11.68 18.41 5.86
N GLU A 33 -11.12 19.25 4.98
CA GLU A 33 -10.45 18.82 3.76
C GLU A 33 -9.16 18.02 4.02
N LEU A 34 -8.57 18.15 5.21
CA LEU A 34 -7.37 17.40 5.60
C LEU A 34 -7.67 16.06 6.25
N GLU A 35 -8.95 15.70 6.48
CA GLU A 35 -9.30 14.47 7.20
C GLU A 35 -8.74 13.22 6.51
N GLY A 36 -8.78 13.17 5.18
CA GLY A 36 -8.22 12.05 4.41
C GLY A 36 -6.70 11.93 4.58
N LEU A 37 -5.99 13.06 4.61
CA LEU A 37 -4.53 13.09 4.77
C LEU A 37 -4.13 12.74 6.21
N LEU A 38 -4.83 13.26 7.21
CA LEU A 38 -4.59 12.93 8.61
C LEU A 38 -4.86 11.45 8.88
N PHE A 39 -5.96 10.91 8.32
CA PHE A 39 -6.27 9.48 8.39
C PHE A 39 -5.14 8.64 7.79
N PHE A 40 -4.63 9.02 6.61
CA PHE A 40 -3.48 8.35 6.00
C PHE A 40 -2.24 8.40 6.90
N ALA A 41 -1.87 9.56 7.43
CA ALA A 41 -0.68 9.73 8.26
C ALA A 41 -0.73 8.85 9.53
N GLN A 42 -1.88 8.80 10.19
CA GLN A 42 -2.10 7.96 11.36
C GLN A 42 -2.10 6.46 11.01
N LEU A 43 -2.69 6.10 9.86
CA LEU A 43 -2.70 4.72 9.38
C LEU A 43 -1.28 4.21 9.12
N ILE A 44 -0.41 5.00 8.49
CA ILE A 44 0.98 4.59 8.22
C ILE A 44 1.75 4.36 9.52
N GLU A 45 1.58 5.25 10.51
CA GLU A 45 2.12 5.05 11.86
C GLU A 45 1.66 3.70 12.43
N GLU A 46 0.36 3.41 12.39
CA GLU A 46 -0.21 2.17 12.93
C GLU A 46 0.30 0.90 12.21
N LEU A 47 0.33 0.91 10.88
CA LEU A 47 0.76 -0.22 10.05
C LEU A 47 2.24 -0.57 10.25
N LEU A 48 3.08 0.43 10.52
CA LEU A 48 4.53 0.29 10.68
C LEU A 48 4.99 0.18 12.14
N PHE A 49 4.11 0.41 13.11
CA PHE A 49 4.48 0.35 14.51
C PHE A 49 4.80 -1.09 14.95
N ASN A 50 6.00 -1.29 15.49
CA ASN A 50 6.55 -2.61 15.82
C ASN A 50 5.75 -3.44 16.84
N TYR A 51 4.81 -2.83 17.58
CA TYR A 51 3.97 -3.50 18.58
C TYR A 51 2.50 -3.67 18.15
N THR A 52 2.19 -3.43 16.87
CA THR A 52 0.85 -3.65 16.32
C THR A 52 0.55 -5.15 16.23
N ILE A 53 -0.66 -5.57 16.64
CA ILE A 53 -1.13 -6.97 16.55
C ILE A 53 -1.03 -7.41 15.09
N ASP A 54 -0.53 -8.63 14.82
CA ASP A 54 -0.20 -9.12 13.46
C ASP A 54 -1.32 -8.92 12.42
N THR A 55 -2.59 -8.94 12.83
CA THR A 55 -3.76 -8.69 11.97
C THR A 55 -3.84 -7.27 11.40
N TYR A 56 -3.17 -6.29 12.01
CA TYR A 56 -3.12 -4.90 11.54
C TYR A 56 -1.76 -4.54 10.93
N LYS A 57 -0.86 -5.52 10.75
CA LYS A 57 0.38 -5.30 10.01
C LYS A 57 0.09 -5.17 8.53
N ILE A 58 1.04 -4.55 7.83
CA ILE A 58 1.05 -4.47 6.37
C ILE A 58 0.79 -5.86 5.80
N SER A 59 -0.13 -5.94 4.83
CA SER A 59 -0.35 -7.19 4.11
C SER A 59 0.97 -7.68 3.52
N THR A 60 1.17 -9.00 3.51
CA THR A 60 2.41 -9.57 2.97
C THR A 60 2.55 -9.29 1.47
N LEU A 61 1.44 -9.12 0.75
CA LEU A 61 1.44 -9.05 -0.71
C LEU A 61 0.44 -8.05 -1.30
N ASN A 62 0.92 -7.30 -2.31
CA ASN A 62 0.09 -6.53 -3.22
C ASN A 62 0.00 -7.27 -4.57
N LEU A 63 -0.67 -6.68 -5.58
CA LEU A 63 -0.78 -7.33 -6.89
C LEU A 63 0.58 -7.56 -7.56
N HIS A 64 1.48 -6.58 -7.46
CA HIS A 64 2.80 -6.66 -8.07
C HIS A 64 3.65 -7.78 -7.45
N THR A 65 3.72 -7.85 -6.12
CA THR A 65 4.47 -8.91 -5.42
C THR A 65 3.83 -10.30 -5.57
N LEU A 66 2.49 -10.39 -5.70
CA LEU A 66 1.82 -11.66 -6.06
C LEU A 66 2.24 -12.16 -7.45
N CYS A 67 2.47 -11.25 -8.40
CA CYS A 67 2.97 -11.65 -9.72
C CYS A 67 4.42 -12.15 -9.63
N GLN A 68 5.24 -11.57 -8.75
CA GLN A 68 6.61 -12.02 -8.48
C GLN A 68 6.60 -13.39 -7.80
N GLU A 69 5.71 -13.61 -6.83
CA GLU A 69 5.51 -14.91 -6.19
C GLU A 69 5.06 -15.98 -7.18
N LEU A 70 4.18 -15.64 -8.13
CA LEU A 70 3.79 -16.57 -9.20
C LEU A 70 5.00 -16.99 -10.04
N ASP A 71 5.86 -16.05 -10.45
CA ASP A 71 7.07 -16.36 -11.23
C ASP A 71 8.06 -17.22 -10.41
N GLY A 72 8.28 -16.89 -9.13
CA GLY A 72 9.09 -17.67 -8.21
C GLY A 72 8.53 -19.09 -7.98
N THR A 73 7.21 -19.23 -7.82
CA THR A 73 6.55 -20.53 -7.66
C THR A 73 6.73 -21.39 -8.92
N ILE A 74 6.64 -20.79 -10.11
CA ILE A 74 6.88 -21.50 -11.36
C ILE A 74 8.34 -21.99 -11.42
N PHE A 75 9.30 -21.15 -11.03
CA PHE A 75 10.71 -21.54 -10.95
C PHE A 75 10.95 -22.69 -9.96
N ASP A 76 10.31 -22.65 -8.78
CA ASP A 76 10.43 -23.72 -7.78
C ASP A 76 9.82 -25.04 -8.25
N ILE A 77 8.75 -24.99 -9.05
CA ILE A 77 8.17 -26.19 -9.68
C ILE A 77 9.12 -26.73 -10.76
N GLU A 78 9.64 -25.86 -11.64
CA GLU A 78 10.57 -26.24 -12.71
C GLU A 78 11.88 -26.84 -12.16
N SER A 79 12.35 -26.35 -11.02
CA SER A 79 13.53 -26.86 -10.31
C SER A 79 13.26 -28.09 -9.43
N GLY A 80 11.99 -28.52 -9.31
CA GLY A 80 11.58 -29.68 -8.51
C GLY A 80 11.61 -29.46 -6.99
N VAL A 81 11.73 -28.20 -6.53
CA VAL A 81 11.68 -27.83 -5.11
C VAL A 81 10.28 -28.01 -4.54
N VAL A 82 9.25 -27.65 -5.33
CA VAL A 82 7.84 -27.82 -4.95
C VAL A 82 7.07 -28.60 -6.02
N ARG A 83 5.85 -29.04 -5.66
CA ARG A 83 4.95 -29.78 -6.56
C ARG A 83 4.08 -28.81 -7.34
N ASP A 84 3.69 -29.18 -8.56
CA ASP A 84 2.81 -28.39 -9.46
C ASP A 84 1.56 -27.82 -8.79
N LYS A 85 1.04 -28.52 -7.78
CA LYS A 85 -0.16 -28.14 -7.01
C LYS A 85 0.03 -26.82 -6.24
N ALA A 86 1.27 -26.43 -5.96
CA ALA A 86 1.61 -25.21 -5.22
C ALA A 86 1.22 -23.94 -5.96
N ILE A 87 1.11 -23.98 -7.29
CA ILE A 87 0.74 -22.80 -8.09
C ILE A 87 -0.74 -22.41 -7.92
N LYS A 88 -1.59 -23.37 -7.57
CA LYS A 88 -3.04 -23.17 -7.49
C LYS A 88 -3.46 -22.08 -6.50
N PRO A 89 -3.03 -22.10 -5.22
CA PRO A 89 -3.37 -21.02 -4.28
C PRO A 89 -2.87 -19.64 -4.74
N VAL A 90 -1.67 -19.58 -5.36
CA VAL A 90 -1.12 -18.32 -5.88
C VAL A 90 -1.98 -17.75 -7.02
N ILE A 91 -2.47 -18.61 -7.93
CA ILE A 91 -3.37 -18.20 -9.01
C ILE A 91 -4.72 -17.73 -8.47
N GLU A 92 -5.27 -18.42 -7.47
CA GLU A 92 -6.54 -18.06 -6.83
C GLU A 92 -6.42 -16.67 -6.18
N GLU A 93 -5.38 -16.43 -5.39
CA GLU A 93 -5.14 -15.14 -4.74
C GLU A 93 -4.85 -14.02 -5.78
N LEU A 94 -4.04 -14.32 -6.80
CA LEU A 94 -3.76 -13.37 -7.88
C LEU A 94 -5.03 -12.97 -8.64
N SER A 95 -5.93 -13.93 -8.89
CA SER A 95 -7.21 -13.68 -9.56
C SER A 95 -8.09 -12.75 -8.73
N ASP A 96 -8.21 -13.01 -7.43
CA ASP A 96 -8.96 -12.16 -6.51
C ASP A 96 -8.37 -10.76 -6.42
N LYS A 97 -7.04 -10.66 -6.43
CA LYS A 97 -6.34 -9.36 -6.41
C LYS A 97 -6.53 -8.59 -7.71
N LEU A 98 -6.46 -9.24 -8.87
CA LEU A 98 -6.73 -8.60 -10.16
C LEU A 98 -8.11 -7.95 -10.22
N ILE A 99 -9.12 -8.57 -9.58
CA ILE A 99 -10.50 -8.05 -9.53
C ILE A 99 -10.61 -6.86 -8.57
N SER A 100 -10.05 -7.00 -7.36
CA SER A 100 -10.27 -6.07 -6.26
C SER A 100 -9.31 -4.88 -6.24
N ASP A 101 -8.14 -5.00 -6.90
CA ASP A 101 -7.09 -3.99 -6.86
C ASP A 101 -7.41 -2.77 -7.77
N PRO A 102 -7.46 -1.54 -7.20
CA PRO A 102 -7.74 -0.33 -7.98
C PRO A 102 -6.68 -0.03 -9.05
N VAL A 103 -5.41 -0.36 -8.80
CA VAL A 103 -4.30 -0.14 -9.73
C VAL A 103 -4.45 -1.07 -10.93
N ALA A 104 -4.84 -2.33 -10.70
CA ALA A 104 -5.12 -3.30 -11.74
C ALA A 104 -6.22 -2.83 -12.70
N THR A 105 -7.31 -2.28 -12.15
CA THR A 105 -8.43 -1.74 -12.93
C THR A 105 -7.97 -0.66 -13.91
N TYR A 106 -7.00 0.15 -13.50
CA TYR A 106 -6.44 1.19 -14.35
C TYR A 106 -5.45 0.64 -15.39
N LEU A 107 -4.47 -0.16 -14.95
CA LEU A 107 -3.35 -0.59 -15.81
C LEU A 107 -3.74 -1.69 -16.80
N LEU A 108 -4.71 -2.54 -16.45
CA LEU A 108 -5.04 -3.76 -17.21
C LEU A 108 -6.44 -3.71 -17.83
N LYS A 109 -7.10 -2.55 -17.77
CA LYS A 109 -8.50 -2.30 -18.12
C LYS A 109 -9.14 -3.29 -19.10
N ASP A 110 -8.68 -3.29 -20.35
CA ASP A 110 -9.32 -4.04 -21.45
C ASP A 110 -8.90 -5.53 -21.51
N ILE A 111 -7.82 -5.89 -20.82
CA ILE A 111 -7.18 -7.21 -20.91
C ILE A 111 -7.34 -8.02 -19.61
N ARG A 112 -7.75 -7.40 -18.51
CA ARG A 112 -7.83 -8.01 -17.17
C ARG A 112 -8.67 -9.28 -17.14
N ASP A 113 -9.89 -9.22 -17.66
CA ASP A 113 -10.82 -10.36 -17.59
C ASP A 113 -10.33 -11.53 -18.46
N GLU A 114 -9.66 -11.22 -19.56
CA GLU A 114 -8.95 -12.23 -20.39
C GLU A 114 -7.80 -12.87 -19.60
N TYR A 115 -7.00 -12.08 -18.87
CA TYR A 115 -5.95 -12.60 -18.00
C TYR A 115 -6.51 -13.54 -16.94
N ILE A 116 -7.52 -13.10 -16.18
CA ILE A 116 -8.14 -13.90 -15.13
C ILE A 116 -8.65 -15.22 -15.69
N SER A 117 -9.36 -15.19 -16.83
CA SER A 117 -9.84 -16.40 -17.51
C SER A 117 -8.68 -17.31 -17.93
N SER A 118 -7.59 -16.74 -18.45
CA SER A 118 -6.42 -17.48 -18.92
C SER A 118 -5.64 -18.14 -17.79
N ILE A 119 -5.40 -17.45 -16.67
CA ILE A 119 -4.63 -18.01 -15.56
C ILE A 119 -5.43 -19.07 -14.80
N ASN A 120 -6.75 -18.92 -14.68
CA ASN A 120 -7.60 -19.91 -14.01
C ASN A 120 -7.81 -21.21 -14.81
N LYS A 121 -7.62 -21.17 -16.13
CA LYS A 121 -7.79 -22.33 -17.04
C LYS A 121 -6.46 -22.89 -17.53
N TYR A 122 -5.36 -22.57 -16.86
CA TYR A 122 -4.03 -23.01 -17.30
C TYR A 122 -3.95 -24.54 -17.41
N THR A 123 -3.29 -25.02 -18.45
CA THR A 123 -3.08 -26.46 -18.71
C THR A 123 -1.62 -26.86 -18.71
N ALA A 124 -0.71 -25.88 -18.81
CA ALA A 124 0.74 -26.09 -18.84
C ALA A 124 1.47 -24.92 -18.16
N LEU A 125 2.55 -25.24 -17.43
CA LEU A 125 3.37 -24.27 -16.71
C LEU A 125 4.03 -23.24 -17.65
N ALA A 126 4.48 -23.67 -18.83
CA ALA A 126 5.08 -22.76 -19.81
C ALA A 126 4.09 -21.65 -20.24
N GLY A 127 2.80 -21.98 -20.37
CA GLY A 127 1.78 -21.00 -20.73
C GLY A 127 1.54 -19.96 -19.64
N ILE A 128 1.49 -20.40 -18.38
CA ILE A 128 1.29 -19.47 -17.27
C ILE A 128 2.53 -18.62 -17.00
N LYS A 129 3.74 -19.14 -17.20
CA LYS A 129 4.99 -18.38 -17.14
C LYS A 129 5.01 -17.19 -18.09
N VAL A 130 4.59 -17.40 -19.34
CA VAL A 130 4.48 -16.31 -20.32
C VAL A 130 3.49 -15.24 -19.85
N LYS A 131 2.35 -15.65 -19.28
CA LYS A 131 1.33 -14.72 -18.78
C LYS A 131 1.79 -13.96 -17.54
N ALA A 132 2.44 -14.63 -16.59
CA ALA A 132 3.02 -14.02 -15.40
C ALA A 132 4.06 -12.96 -15.78
N ASN A 133 4.97 -13.28 -16.71
CA ASN A 133 5.96 -12.34 -17.23
C ASN A 133 5.33 -11.14 -17.93
N LEU A 134 4.27 -11.36 -18.73
CA LEU A 134 3.58 -10.27 -19.41
C LEU A 134 2.87 -9.35 -18.41
N LEU A 135 2.24 -9.93 -17.39
CA LEU A 135 1.59 -9.17 -16.31
C LEU A 135 2.62 -8.37 -15.51
N LEU A 136 3.72 -9.00 -15.09
CA LEU A 136 4.84 -8.33 -14.43
C LEU A 136 5.31 -7.14 -15.25
N ASN A 137 5.64 -7.33 -16.53
CA ASN A 137 6.09 -6.23 -17.40
C ASN A 137 5.08 -5.08 -17.55
N GLN A 138 3.77 -5.32 -17.38
CA GLN A 138 2.76 -4.26 -17.41
C GLN A 138 2.69 -3.46 -16.10
N LEU A 139 2.91 -4.14 -14.97
CA LEU A 139 2.91 -3.54 -13.64
C LEU A 139 4.24 -2.86 -13.34
N ASP A 140 5.34 -3.47 -13.75
CA ASP A 140 6.69 -3.09 -13.37
C ASP A 140 6.99 -1.64 -13.76
N LYS A 141 7.66 -0.92 -12.86
CA LYS A 141 7.93 0.54 -12.92
C LYS A 141 6.69 1.46 -12.94
N LYS A 142 5.48 0.96 -13.20
CA LYS A 142 4.25 1.77 -13.28
C LYS A 142 3.36 1.61 -12.05
N TYR A 143 3.46 0.49 -11.35
CA TYR A 143 2.56 0.12 -10.27
C TYR A 143 2.64 1.10 -9.10
N LEU A 144 3.85 1.38 -8.61
CA LEU A 144 4.06 2.35 -7.53
C LEU A 144 3.60 3.76 -7.93
N ASP A 145 3.97 4.23 -9.12
CA ASP A 145 3.56 5.56 -9.59
C ASP A 145 2.04 5.67 -9.69
N ARG A 146 1.37 4.63 -10.22
CA ARG A 146 -0.09 4.59 -10.28
C ARG A 146 -0.71 4.50 -8.89
N THR A 147 -0.11 3.76 -7.98
CA THR A 147 -0.53 3.68 -6.57
C THR A 147 -0.47 5.05 -5.92
N LYS A 148 0.63 5.81 -6.09
CA LYS A 148 0.79 7.17 -5.58
C LYS A 148 -0.30 8.11 -6.11
N ILE A 149 -0.58 8.06 -7.43
CA ILE A 149 -1.64 8.88 -8.05
C ILE A 149 -3.02 8.56 -7.46
N LEU A 150 -3.40 7.28 -7.43
CA LEU A 150 -4.70 6.88 -6.91
C LEU A 150 -4.83 7.17 -5.40
N LEU A 151 -3.74 6.99 -4.65
CA LEU A 151 -3.67 7.28 -3.22
C LEU A 151 -3.88 8.77 -2.94
N GLU A 152 -3.24 9.65 -3.72
CA GLU A 152 -3.48 11.09 -3.66
C GLU A 152 -4.96 11.42 -3.94
N GLU A 153 -5.55 10.86 -4.99
CA GLU A 153 -6.96 11.09 -5.35
C GLU A 153 -7.93 10.70 -4.23
N VAL A 154 -7.72 9.56 -3.56
CA VAL A 154 -8.58 9.12 -2.45
C VAL A 154 -8.35 9.94 -1.17
N ILE A 155 -7.13 10.41 -0.93
CA ILE A 155 -6.78 11.28 0.19
C ILE A 155 -7.45 12.65 0.05
N VAL A 156 -7.38 13.24 -1.15
CA VAL A 156 -8.01 14.53 -1.45
C VAL A 156 -9.53 14.45 -1.36
N ASP A 157 -10.14 13.33 -1.79
CA ASP A 157 -11.58 13.10 -1.64
C ASP A 157 -12.00 12.92 -0.17
N GLY A 158 -11.15 12.28 0.64
CA GLY A 158 -11.33 12.12 2.10
C GLY A 158 -12.45 11.18 2.55
N LYS A 159 -13.34 10.75 1.66
CA LYS A 159 -14.52 9.92 2.00
C LYS A 159 -14.25 8.42 1.82
N ARG A 160 -13.35 8.06 0.91
CA ARG A 160 -13.05 6.67 0.55
C ARG A 160 -11.98 6.02 1.45
N LYS A 161 -12.25 5.95 2.77
CA LYS A 161 -11.28 5.43 3.76
C LYS A 161 -10.79 4.00 3.49
N ARG A 162 -11.65 3.12 2.95
CA ARG A 162 -11.25 1.75 2.57
C ARG A 162 -10.23 1.75 1.42
N ASP A 163 -10.38 2.64 0.45
CA ASP A 163 -9.44 2.77 -0.65
C ASP A 163 -8.11 3.33 -0.15
N ILE A 164 -8.13 4.29 0.80
CA ILE A 164 -6.91 4.79 1.47
C ILE A 164 -6.17 3.63 2.14
N ILE A 165 -6.86 2.76 2.90
CA ILE A 165 -6.23 1.60 3.56
C ILE A 165 -5.56 0.67 2.54
N SER A 166 -6.28 0.30 1.49
CA SER A 166 -5.78 -0.64 0.47
C SER A 166 -4.57 -0.08 -0.31
N LEU A 167 -4.65 1.18 -0.72
CA LEU A 167 -3.59 1.86 -1.47
C LEU A 167 -2.39 2.20 -0.58
N ALA A 168 -2.60 2.54 0.70
CA ALA A 168 -1.51 2.73 1.66
C ALA A 168 -0.74 1.43 1.91
N ASN A 169 -1.43 0.29 2.06
CA ASN A 169 -0.79 -1.02 2.14
C ASN A 169 0.03 -1.30 0.88
N SER A 170 -0.56 -1.11 -0.31
CA SER A 170 0.14 -1.34 -1.58
C SER A 170 1.37 -0.47 -1.72
N PHE A 171 1.28 0.80 -1.34
CA PHE A 171 2.39 1.75 -1.33
C PHE A 171 3.52 1.29 -0.41
N LEU A 172 3.22 0.90 0.84
CA LEU A 172 4.22 0.43 1.80
C LEU A 172 4.90 -0.86 1.34
N ILE A 173 4.15 -1.81 0.77
CA ILE A 173 4.70 -3.06 0.21
C ILE A 173 5.67 -2.74 -0.92
N GLU A 174 5.33 -1.82 -1.82
CA GLU A 174 6.25 -1.41 -2.89
C GLU A 174 7.52 -0.75 -2.36
N LEU A 175 7.43 0.09 -1.32
CA LEU A 175 8.63 0.68 -0.70
C LEU A 175 9.53 -0.41 -0.09
N ILE A 176 8.95 -1.37 0.62
CA ILE A 176 9.71 -2.49 1.19
C ILE A 176 10.34 -3.33 0.08
N ASN A 177 9.60 -3.59 -1.01
CA ASN A 177 10.10 -4.33 -2.16
C ASN A 177 11.25 -3.60 -2.89
N MET A 178 11.27 -2.27 -2.83
CA MET A 178 12.37 -1.43 -3.33
C MET A 178 13.61 -1.42 -2.40
N GLY A 179 13.52 -2.00 -1.20
CA GLY A 179 14.64 -2.13 -0.27
C GLY A 179 14.61 -1.16 0.92
N TYR A 180 13.57 -0.33 1.06
CA TYR A 180 13.41 0.49 2.26
C TYR A 180 13.04 -0.40 3.47
N SER A 181 13.69 -0.20 4.61
CA SER A 181 13.29 -0.88 5.84
C SER A 181 12.01 -0.28 6.41
N SER A 182 11.18 -1.09 7.06
CA SER A 182 9.95 -0.60 7.72
C SER A 182 10.25 0.48 8.75
N GLU A 183 11.37 0.38 9.48
CA GLU A 183 11.82 1.37 10.45
C GLU A 183 12.18 2.70 9.78
N PHE A 184 12.88 2.66 8.64
CA PHE A 184 13.19 3.87 7.88
C PHE A 184 11.91 4.57 7.44
N ILE A 185 10.97 3.82 6.83
CA ILE A 185 9.69 4.38 6.39
C ILE A 185 8.94 4.98 7.57
N TYR A 186 8.88 4.27 8.71
CA TYR A 186 8.23 4.75 9.93
C TYR A 186 8.78 6.10 10.38
N TRP A 187 10.10 6.21 10.53
CA TRP A 187 10.72 7.45 10.99
C TRP A 187 10.53 8.60 10.02
N GLU A 188 10.61 8.37 8.71
CA GLU A 188 10.29 9.39 7.71
C GLU A 188 8.82 9.83 7.78
N SER A 189 7.88 8.90 8.01
CA SER A 189 6.47 9.24 8.24
C SER A 189 6.28 10.10 9.49
N ILE A 190 6.89 9.71 10.62
CA ILE A 190 6.80 10.48 11.87
C ILE A 190 7.42 11.86 11.72
N ASN A 191 8.61 11.93 11.12
CA ASN A 191 9.34 13.17 10.89
C ASN A 191 8.52 14.13 10.03
N PHE A 192 7.94 13.63 8.95
CA PHE A 192 7.15 14.43 8.04
C PHE A 192 5.84 14.92 8.68
N PHE A 193 5.04 14.00 9.24
CA PHE A 193 3.65 14.29 9.65
C PHE A 193 3.50 14.80 11.09
N PHE A 194 4.39 14.44 12.02
CA PHE A 194 4.13 14.65 13.45
C PHE A 194 5.27 15.32 14.24
N GLU A 195 6.52 15.22 13.79
CA GLU A 195 7.66 15.79 14.53
C GLU A 195 7.84 17.29 14.26
N ALA A 196 7.35 18.15 15.15
CA ALA A 196 7.34 19.62 15.00
C ALA A 196 8.70 20.26 14.65
N SER A 197 9.81 19.60 15.04
CA SER A 197 11.16 20.06 14.76
C SER A 197 11.64 19.82 13.32
N HIS A 198 10.90 19.04 12.51
CA HIS A 198 11.26 18.66 11.15
C HIS A 198 10.31 19.28 10.11
N PRO A 199 10.79 19.64 8.91
CA PRO A 199 9.90 20.06 7.83
C PRO A 199 8.99 18.90 7.36
N PRO A 200 7.77 19.18 6.89
CA PRO A 200 7.12 20.50 6.87
C PRO A 200 6.73 20.98 8.28
N TYR A 201 6.92 22.27 8.56
CA TYR A 201 6.57 22.85 9.87
C TYR A 201 5.06 23.07 10.05
N GLU A 202 4.31 23.14 8.96
CA GLU A 202 2.86 23.28 8.95
C GLU A 202 2.25 22.47 7.80
N ILE A 203 1.12 21.81 8.06
CA ILE A 203 0.34 21.03 7.11
C ILE A 203 -1.03 21.72 6.96
N LYS A 204 -1.25 22.31 5.79
CA LYS A 204 -2.41 23.17 5.50
C LYS A 204 -3.22 22.76 4.28
N ASP A 205 -2.68 21.85 3.48
CA ASP A 205 -3.22 21.39 2.21
C ASP A 205 -2.90 19.91 1.98
N THR A 206 -3.78 19.20 1.29
CA THR A 206 -3.64 17.76 1.04
C THR A 206 -2.55 17.44 0.03
N LEU A 207 -2.20 18.37 -0.89
CA LEU A 207 -1.21 18.11 -1.94
C LEU A 207 0.22 17.96 -1.40
N ILE A 208 0.46 18.30 -0.12
CA ILE A 208 1.74 18.04 0.56
C ILE A 208 2.11 16.55 0.60
N ILE A 209 1.13 15.65 0.38
CA ILE A 209 1.37 14.22 0.21
C ILE A 209 2.36 13.91 -0.94
N ARG A 210 2.43 14.78 -1.96
CA ARG A 210 3.40 14.64 -3.05
C ARG A 210 4.83 14.84 -2.56
N ASP A 211 5.05 15.76 -1.63
CA ASP A 211 6.35 15.98 -1.01
C ASP A 211 6.75 14.79 -0.15
N TYR A 212 5.79 14.20 0.57
CA TYR A 212 6.01 12.94 1.29
C TYR A 212 6.41 11.80 0.34
N PHE A 213 5.70 11.62 -0.78
CA PHE A 213 6.06 10.61 -1.78
C PHE A 213 7.44 10.82 -2.39
N ASN A 214 7.94 12.06 -2.40
CA ASN A 214 9.25 12.42 -2.93
C ASN A 214 10.42 12.04 -2.02
N ILE A 215 10.16 11.75 -0.74
CA ILE A 215 11.18 11.20 0.19
C ILE A 215 11.68 9.85 -0.33
N PHE A 216 10.77 9.04 -0.89
CA PHE A 216 11.05 7.68 -1.35
C PHE A 216 11.33 7.63 -2.86
N LYS A 217 12.27 8.46 -3.32
CA LYS A 217 12.79 8.37 -4.69
C LYS A 217 13.99 7.45 -4.69
N ASN A 218 14.03 6.53 -5.66
CA ASN A 218 15.23 5.78 -6.01
C ASN A 218 16.29 6.77 -6.52
N GLU A 219 17.05 7.37 -5.61
CA GLU A 219 18.41 7.82 -5.90
C GLU A 219 19.32 6.60 -5.67
N GLU A 220 19.47 5.80 -6.72
CA GLU A 220 20.53 4.79 -6.91
C GLU A 220 20.86 3.90 -5.70
N LEU A 221 20.19 2.74 -5.61
CA LEU A 221 20.80 1.51 -5.09
C LEU A 221 21.24 0.62 -6.25
#